data_AF-A0A966USK0-F1
#
_entry.id   AF-A0A966USK0-F1
#
_cell.length_a   1.000
_cell.length_b   1.000
_cell.length_c   1.000
_cell.angle_alpha   90.00
_cell.angle_beta   90.00
_cell.angle_gamma   90.00
#
_symmetry.space_group_name_H-M   'P 1'
#
loop_
_entity.id
_entity.type
_entity.pdbx_description
1 polymer ?
#
loop_
_entity_poly.entity_id
_entity_poly.type
_entity_poly.pdbx_seq_one_letter_code
_entity_poly.pdbx_strand_id
1 'polypeptide(L)'
;MRKPQSFLPYFAFLLFLALCPRLQADSLLETKMNQMRKSFRELKKAMVAPVEADKQQYLSWVADLKSAAEASKTLEPEKNSKIPADQKTAFLEGYSSKMDELAEEIDSLGKAIEAGKWDEAKALVGQINQLQREGHQKYRTVSNGH
;
A
#
# COMPACT_ATOMS: atom_id res chain seq x y z
N MET A 1 -9.22 -38.17 -62.78
CA MET A 1 -7.94 -37.61 -62.28
C MET A 1 -7.96 -37.55 -60.75
N ARG A 2 -6.79 -37.72 -60.14
CA ARG A 2 -6.48 -38.19 -58.76
C ARG A 2 -6.95 -37.28 -57.60
N LYS A 3 -7.28 -37.90 -56.45
CA LYS A 3 -7.16 -37.28 -55.10
C LYS A 3 -5.71 -37.48 -54.58
N PRO A 4 -5.20 -36.58 -53.72
CA PRO A 4 -4.96 -36.97 -52.30
C PRO A 4 -5.30 -35.81 -51.32
N GLN A 5 -5.95 -36.03 -50.18
CA GLN A 5 -5.44 -36.53 -48.88
C GLN A 5 -4.32 -35.69 -48.25
N SER A 6 -4.58 -35.21 -47.02
CA SER A 6 -3.70 -34.81 -45.90
C SER A 6 -4.08 -33.43 -45.33
N PHE A 7 -4.07 -33.12 -44.04
CA PHE A 7 -3.85 -33.81 -42.76
C PHE A 7 -4.35 -32.79 -41.69
N LEU A 8 -4.93 -33.25 -40.57
CA LEU A 8 -5.14 -32.48 -39.32
C LEU A 8 -3.80 -31.92 -38.77
N PRO A 9 -3.72 -31.31 -37.56
CA PRO A 9 -4.51 -30.27 -36.88
C PRO A 9 -3.57 -29.15 -36.32
N TYR A 10 -4.05 -27.93 -36.07
CA TYR A 10 -3.31 -26.98 -35.21
C TYR A 10 -4.24 -26.34 -34.18
N PHE A 11 -4.63 -27.16 -33.22
CA PHE A 11 -4.73 -26.74 -31.82
C PHE A 11 -3.29 -26.44 -31.38
N ALA A 12 -2.86 -25.18 -31.45
CA ALA A 12 -1.57 -24.79 -30.89
C ALA A 12 -1.56 -23.30 -30.52
N PHE A 13 -1.70 -23.09 -29.21
CA PHE A 13 -0.68 -22.35 -28.48
C PHE A 13 -0.62 -20.83 -28.72
N LEU A 14 -1.63 -20.13 -28.20
CA LEU A 14 -1.35 -18.87 -27.50
C LEU A 14 -1.99 -18.91 -26.12
N LEU A 15 -1.55 -19.87 -25.31
CA LEU A 15 -1.43 -19.65 -23.86
C LEU A 15 -0.26 -18.67 -23.70
N PHE A 16 -0.49 -17.41 -24.09
CA PHE A 16 0.46 -16.34 -23.86
C PHE A 16 0.62 -16.26 -22.35
N LEU A 17 1.87 -16.47 -21.93
CA LEU A 17 2.27 -16.47 -20.54
C LEU A 17 1.56 -15.33 -19.79
N ALA A 18 0.64 -15.68 -18.91
CA ALA A 18 0.31 -14.86 -17.76
C ALA A 18 1.53 -14.89 -16.83
N LEU A 19 2.61 -14.25 -17.29
CA LEU A 19 3.84 -14.08 -16.55
C LEU A 19 3.54 -13.09 -15.41
N CYS A 20 3.11 -13.65 -14.28
CA CYS A 20 3.04 -13.09 -12.94
C CYS A 20 2.82 -11.55 -12.83
N PRO A 21 1.57 -11.05 -12.95
CA PRO A 21 1.24 -9.70 -12.47
C PRO A 21 1.59 -9.49 -10.98
N ARG A 22 1.69 -10.58 -10.20
CA ARG A 22 2.01 -10.55 -8.77
C ARG A 22 3.42 -10.08 -8.43
N LEU A 23 4.42 -10.47 -9.23
CA LEU A 23 5.83 -10.16 -8.94
C LEU A 23 6.13 -8.66 -9.14
N GLN A 24 5.45 -8.03 -10.10
CA GLN A 24 5.48 -6.57 -10.26
C GLN A 24 4.71 -5.86 -9.15
N ALA A 25 3.54 -6.37 -8.75
CA ALA A 25 2.75 -5.77 -7.67
C ALA A 25 3.51 -5.70 -6.34
N ASP A 26 4.29 -6.73 -5.97
CA ASP A 26 5.12 -6.73 -4.76
C ASP A 26 6.18 -5.60 -4.80
N SER A 27 6.88 -5.44 -5.93
CA SER A 27 7.87 -4.36 -6.10
C SER A 27 7.26 -2.96 -6.06
N LEU A 28 6.04 -2.81 -6.60
CA LEU A 28 5.30 -1.55 -6.59
C LEU A 28 4.77 -1.25 -5.19
N LEU A 29 4.23 -2.24 -4.50
CA LEU A 29 3.73 -2.10 -3.14
C LEU A 29 4.86 -1.74 -2.18
N GLU A 30 6.00 -2.41 -2.27
CA GLU A 30 7.18 -2.07 -1.48
C GLU A 30 7.64 -0.63 -1.75
N THR A 31 7.65 -0.21 -3.01
CA THR A 31 7.98 1.17 -3.38
C THR A 31 7.04 2.18 -2.72
N LYS A 32 5.72 1.94 -2.77
CA LYS A 32 4.72 2.81 -2.14
C LYS A 32 4.81 2.80 -0.61
N MET A 33 5.04 1.64 0.00
CA MET A 33 5.27 1.52 1.45
C MET A 33 6.54 2.26 1.89
N ASN A 34 7.59 2.25 1.08
CA ASN A 34 8.82 3.01 1.36
C ASN A 34 8.60 4.52 1.24
N GLN A 35 7.83 4.97 0.24
CA GLN A 35 7.39 6.36 0.12
C GLN A 35 6.59 6.79 1.36
N MET A 36 5.60 6.00 1.75
CA MET A 36 4.78 6.19 2.95
C MET A 36 5.67 6.30 4.21
N ARG A 37 6.61 5.36 4.39
CA ARG A 37 7.55 5.34 5.52
C ARG A 37 8.43 6.59 5.57
N LYS A 38 8.86 7.12 4.43
CA LYS A 38 9.69 8.32 4.35
C LYS A 38 8.91 9.54 4.82
N SER A 39 7.75 9.82 4.22
CA SER A 39 6.91 10.97 4.57
C SER A 39 6.44 10.90 6.02
N PHE A 40 6.02 9.72 6.48
CA PHE A 40 5.61 9.54 7.87
C PHE A 40 6.75 9.78 8.87
N ARG A 41 7.97 9.35 8.54
CA ARG A 41 9.14 9.59 9.40
C ARG A 41 9.42 11.08 9.57
N GLU A 42 9.35 11.85 8.48
CA GLU A 42 9.57 13.30 8.55
C GLU A 42 8.45 14.01 9.31
N LEU A 43 7.18 13.66 9.06
CA LEU A 43 6.05 14.16 9.86
C LEU A 43 6.21 13.85 11.34
N LYS A 44 6.57 12.62 11.69
CA LYS A 44 6.76 12.20 13.08
C LYS A 44 7.85 12.99 13.79
N LYS A 45 8.95 13.30 13.10
CA LYS A 45 10.01 14.18 13.65
C LYS A 45 9.50 15.60 13.82
N ALA A 46 8.84 16.15 12.80
CA ALA A 46 8.33 17.53 12.84
C ALA A 46 7.33 17.76 13.97
N MET A 47 6.44 16.80 14.24
CA MET A 47 5.43 16.92 15.31
C MET A 47 6.00 16.80 16.73
N VAL A 48 7.32 16.58 16.90
CA VAL A 48 7.97 16.69 18.21
C VAL A 48 8.01 18.16 18.67
N ALA A 49 8.33 19.07 17.74
CA ALA A 49 8.40 20.51 17.96
C ALA A 49 8.04 21.22 16.64
N PRO A 50 6.73 21.35 16.31
CA PRO A 50 6.29 21.88 15.04
C PRO A 50 6.58 23.38 14.93
N VAL A 51 6.98 23.80 13.72
CA VAL A 51 7.28 25.20 13.39
C VAL A 51 6.25 25.69 12.38
N GLU A 52 5.54 26.77 12.71
CA GLU A 52 4.46 27.34 11.87
C GLU A 52 4.94 27.67 10.44
N ALA A 53 6.17 28.20 10.31
CA ALA A 53 6.77 28.54 9.02
C ALA A 53 6.93 27.34 8.07
N ASP A 54 7.02 26.12 8.61
CA ASP A 54 7.21 24.89 7.84
C ASP A 54 5.87 24.19 7.54
N LYS A 55 4.72 24.77 7.92
CA LYS A 55 3.39 24.17 7.74
C LYS A 55 3.16 23.64 6.32
N GLN A 56 3.55 24.40 5.30
CA GLN A 56 3.38 23.99 3.90
C GLN A 56 4.18 22.72 3.56
N GLN A 57 5.38 22.56 4.13
CA GLN A 57 6.19 21.36 3.96
C GLN A 57 5.54 20.16 4.67
N TYR A 58 4.94 20.36 5.84
CA TYR A 58 4.22 19.30 6.54
C TYR A 58 3.01 18.83 5.74
N LEU A 59 2.23 19.76 5.19
CA LEU A 59 1.09 19.45 4.31
C LEU A 59 1.52 18.71 3.04
N SER A 60 2.69 19.05 2.48
CA SER A 60 3.26 18.28 1.36
C SER A 60 3.57 16.83 1.76
N TRP A 61 4.13 16.59 2.95
CA TRP A 61 4.36 15.23 3.42
C TRP A 61 3.06 14.47 3.73
N VAL A 62 2.02 15.16 4.21
CA VAL A 62 0.68 14.57 4.38
C VAL A 62 0.12 14.12 3.03
N ALA A 63 0.22 14.96 2.00
CA ALA A 63 -0.23 14.62 0.65
C ALA A 63 0.53 13.42 0.08
N ASP A 64 1.86 13.40 0.20
CA ASP A 64 2.69 12.27 -0.24
C ASP A 64 2.34 10.98 0.52
N LEU A 65 2.11 11.09 1.83
CA LEU A 65 1.73 9.98 2.68
C LEU A 65 0.38 9.39 2.27
N LYS A 66 -0.62 10.26 2.02
CA LYS A 66 -1.95 9.87 1.58
C LYS A 66 -1.92 9.20 0.21
N SER A 67 -1.25 9.82 -0.76
CA SER A 67 -1.13 9.29 -2.13
C SER A 67 -0.48 7.89 -2.12
N ALA A 68 0.54 7.68 -1.29
CA ALA A 68 1.16 6.37 -1.13
C ALA A 68 0.21 5.34 -0.50
N ALA A 69 -0.61 5.73 0.48
CA ALA A 69 -1.62 4.85 1.10
C ALA A 69 -2.72 4.45 0.10
N GLU A 70 -3.29 5.42 -0.62
CA GLU A 70 -4.30 5.18 -1.65
C GLU A 70 -3.78 4.30 -2.78
N ALA A 71 -2.55 4.54 -3.25
CA ALA A 71 -1.93 3.68 -4.25
C ALA A 71 -1.72 2.26 -3.72
N SER A 72 -1.28 2.12 -2.46
CA SER A 72 -1.04 0.82 -1.83
C SER A 72 -2.31 0.01 -1.65
N LYS A 73 -3.46 0.65 -1.38
CA LYS A 73 -4.76 0.00 -1.22
C LYS A 73 -5.12 -0.90 -2.40
N THR A 74 -4.73 -0.52 -3.60
CA THR A 74 -5.06 -1.25 -4.84
C THR A 74 -4.11 -2.40 -5.17
N LEU A 75 -3.08 -2.61 -4.34
CA LEU A 75 -2.05 -3.63 -4.54
C LEU A 75 -2.23 -4.77 -3.55
N GLU A 76 -1.88 -5.99 -3.97
CA GLU A 76 -1.96 -7.17 -3.11
C GLU A 76 -0.73 -7.28 -2.20
N PRO A 77 -0.90 -7.50 -0.88
CA PRO A 77 0.22 -7.79 0.00
C PRO A 77 0.85 -9.16 -0.30
N GLU A 78 2.18 -9.27 -0.22
CA GLU A 78 2.92 -10.52 -0.42
C GLU A 78 2.34 -11.70 0.39
N LYS A 79 1.89 -11.41 1.63
CA LYS A 79 1.30 -12.40 2.54
C LYS A 79 0.05 -13.06 1.95
N ASN A 80 -0.67 -12.42 1.02
CA ASN A 80 -1.84 -12.98 0.32
C ASN A 80 -1.52 -14.35 -0.32
N SER A 81 -0.30 -14.53 -0.83
CA SER A 81 0.15 -15.80 -1.43
C SER A 81 0.16 -16.97 -0.42
N LYS A 82 0.32 -16.66 0.86
CA LYS A 82 0.42 -17.61 1.99
C LYS A 82 -0.92 -17.81 2.71
N ILE A 83 -1.96 -17.09 2.31
CA ILE A 83 -3.31 -17.24 2.87
C ILE A 83 -4.07 -18.37 2.15
N PRO A 84 -4.75 -19.27 2.90
CA PRO A 84 -5.64 -20.28 2.33
C PRO A 84 -6.68 -19.69 1.38
N ALA A 85 -7.03 -20.40 0.30
CA ALA A 85 -7.89 -19.88 -0.77
C ALA A 85 -9.26 -19.39 -0.29
N ASP A 86 -9.85 -20.07 0.69
CA ASP A 86 -11.11 -19.75 1.36
C ASP A 86 -11.03 -18.50 2.26
N GLN A 87 -9.82 -18.05 2.64
CA GLN A 87 -9.60 -16.88 3.49
C GLN A 87 -9.08 -15.65 2.73
N LYS A 88 -8.71 -15.79 1.45
CA LYS A 88 -8.10 -14.71 0.66
C LYS A 88 -8.99 -13.48 0.52
N THR A 89 -10.27 -13.68 0.25
CA THR A 89 -11.23 -12.57 0.09
C THR A 89 -11.29 -11.72 1.37
N ALA A 90 -11.52 -12.35 2.52
CA ALA A 90 -11.56 -11.67 3.81
C ALA A 90 -10.21 -11.01 4.17
N PHE A 91 -9.09 -11.62 3.78
CA PHE A 91 -7.76 -11.03 3.97
C PHE A 91 -7.58 -9.74 3.16
N LEU A 92 -7.92 -9.74 1.87
CA LEU A 92 -7.78 -8.58 0.98
C LEU A 92 -8.78 -7.47 1.34
N GLU A 93 -10.02 -7.81 1.71
CA GLU A 93 -11.00 -6.85 2.20
C GLU A 93 -10.52 -6.17 3.49
N GLY A 94 -9.99 -6.97 4.43
CA GLY A 94 -9.41 -6.44 5.67
C GLY A 94 -8.19 -5.55 5.42
N TYR A 95 -7.36 -5.88 4.43
CA TYR A 95 -6.22 -5.04 4.02
C TYR A 95 -6.70 -3.70 3.47
N SER A 96 -7.62 -3.74 2.51
CA SER A 96 -8.22 -2.55 1.89
C SER A 96 -8.87 -1.64 2.93
N SER A 97 -9.66 -2.22 3.85
CA SER A 97 -10.29 -1.49 4.95
C SER A 97 -9.27 -0.82 5.88
N LYS A 98 -8.15 -1.46 6.21
CA LYS A 98 -7.10 -0.83 7.01
C LYS A 98 -6.36 0.29 6.27
N MET A 99 -6.27 0.22 4.94
CA MET A 99 -5.74 1.32 4.14
C MET A 99 -6.70 2.52 4.10
N ASP A 100 -8.00 2.28 4.10
CA ASP A 100 -9.01 3.33 4.21
C ASP A 100 -8.95 4.03 5.58
N GLU A 101 -8.95 3.26 6.67
CA GLU A 101 -8.77 3.81 8.02
C GLU A 101 -7.48 4.66 8.12
N LEU A 102 -6.38 4.17 7.54
CA LEU A 102 -5.12 4.90 7.50
C LEU A 102 -5.26 6.22 6.73
N ALA A 103 -5.92 6.22 5.56
CA ALA A 103 -6.12 7.41 4.75
C ALA A 103 -7.00 8.46 5.46
N GLU A 104 -8.02 8.03 6.20
CA GLU A 104 -8.88 8.91 7.00
C GLU A 104 -8.12 9.60 8.14
N GLU A 105 -7.25 8.87 8.84
CA GLU A 105 -6.40 9.45 9.88
C GLU A 105 -5.36 10.43 9.29
N ILE A 106 -4.83 10.14 8.10
CA ILE A 106 -3.92 11.06 7.39
C ILE A 106 -4.65 12.35 6.99
N ASP A 107 -5.90 12.26 6.54
CA ASP A 107 -6.72 13.44 6.24
C ASP A 107 -6.99 14.28 7.49
N SER A 108 -7.29 13.61 8.61
CA SER A 108 -7.48 14.27 9.90
C SER A 108 -6.20 14.97 10.35
N LEU A 109 -5.03 14.35 10.16
CA LEU A 109 -3.73 14.97 10.42
C LEU A 109 -3.52 16.22 9.56
N GLY A 110 -3.84 16.15 8.26
CA GLY A 110 -3.77 17.30 7.36
C GLY A 110 -4.61 18.48 7.85
N LYS A 111 -5.87 18.23 8.22
CA LYS A 111 -6.78 19.25 8.77
C LYS A 111 -6.27 19.85 10.07
N ALA A 112 -5.73 19.05 10.98
CA ALA A 112 -5.15 19.53 12.24
C ALA A 112 -3.93 20.43 11.99
N ILE A 113 -3.03 20.04 11.08
CA ILE A 113 -1.86 20.83 10.68
C ILE A 113 -2.29 22.15 10.04
N GLU A 114 -3.23 22.11 9.10
CA GLU A 114 -3.76 23.30 8.42
C GLU A 114 -4.33 24.31 9.44
N ALA A 115 -5.12 23.80 10.38
CA ALA A 115 -5.72 24.59 11.47
C ALA A 115 -4.75 25.01 12.59
N GLY A 116 -3.46 24.63 12.51
CA GLY A 116 -2.45 24.94 13.55
C GLY A 116 -2.70 24.24 14.89
N LYS A 117 -3.47 23.15 14.90
CA LYS A 117 -3.79 22.36 16.09
C LYS A 117 -2.70 21.33 16.37
N TRP A 118 -1.56 21.81 16.85
CA TRP A 118 -0.35 21.01 16.97
C TRP A 118 -0.44 19.81 17.92
N ASP A 119 -1.16 19.94 19.04
CA ASP A 119 -1.38 18.82 19.97
C ASP A 119 -2.26 17.72 19.36
N GLU A 120 -3.29 18.11 18.61
CA GLU A 120 -4.16 17.19 17.86
C GLU A 120 -3.36 16.47 16.78
N ALA A 121 -2.57 17.21 15.99
CA ALA A 121 -1.67 16.64 14.98
C ALA A 121 -0.67 15.63 15.57
N LYS A 122 -0.12 15.92 16.75
CA LYS A 122 0.79 15.01 17.46
C LYS A 122 0.09 13.72 17.91
N ALA A 123 -1.15 13.82 18.40
CA ALA A 123 -1.95 12.65 18.75
C ALA A 123 -2.25 11.77 17.53
N LEU A 124 -2.64 12.40 16.41
CA LEU A 124 -2.92 11.73 15.13
C LEU A 124 -1.68 11.03 14.57
N VAL A 125 -0.48 11.63 14.66
CA VAL A 125 0.77 10.93 14.33
C VAL A 125 0.97 9.66 15.17
N GLY A 126 0.59 9.70 16.46
CA GLY A 126 0.60 8.53 17.34
C GLY A 126 -0.33 7.41 16.85
N GLN A 127 -1.57 7.77 16.48
CA GLN A 127 -2.57 6.84 15.97
C GLN A 127 -2.14 6.23 14.61
N ILE A 128 -1.66 7.06 13.68
CA ILE A 128 -1.11 6.60 12.40
C ILE A 128 0.06 5.64 12.61
N ASN A 129 0.96 5.94 13.57
CA ASN A 129 2.08 5.03 13.90
C ASN A 129 1.57 3.66 14.38
N GLN A 130 0.50 3.64 15.17
CA GLN A 130 -0.10 2.40 15.65
C GLN A 130 -0.75 1.61 14.51
N LEU A 131 -1.58 2.26 13.69
CA LEU A 131 -2.22 1.63 12.53
C LEU A 131 -1.21 1.02 11.56
N GLN A 132 -0.12 1.73 11.24
CA GLN A 132 0.94 1.18 10.38
C GLN A 132 1.60 -0.06 10.98
N ARG A 133 1.81 -0.10 12.30
CA ARG A 133 2.40 -1.27 12.97
C ARG A 133 1.47 -2.47 12.96
N GLU A 134 0.19 -2.25 13.28
CA GLU A 134 -0.84 -3.30 13.26
C GLU A 134 -1.05 -3.84 11.84
N GLY A 135 -1.12 -2.95 10.84
CA GLY A 135 -1.20 -3.30 9.43
C GLY A 135 -0.01 -4.14 8.97
N HIS A 136 1.23 -3.73 9.30
CA HIS A 136 2.41 -4.52 8.97
C HIS A 136 2.41 -5.89 9.64
N GLN A 137 2.03 -5.99 10.91
CA GLN A 137 1.94 -7.28 11.61
C GLN A 137 0.93 -8.22 10.95
N LYS A 138 -0.21 -7.68 10.51
CA LYS A 138 -1.31 -8.47 9.96
C LYS A 138 -1.11 -8.83 8.49
N TYR A 139 -0.64 -7.90 7.67
CA TYR A 139 -0.65 -8.02 6.20
C TYR A 139 0.73 -8.15 5.56
N ARG A 140 1.82 -7.85 6.28
CA ARG A 140 3.19 -8.08 5.78
C ARG A 140 3.69 -9.46 6.20
N THR A 141 4.53 -10.05 5.37
CA THR A 141 5.36 -11.18 5.75
C THR A 141 6.44 -10.70 6.74
N VAL A 142 6.76 -11.52 7.74
CA VAL A 142 7.97 -11.29 8.54
C VAL A 142 9.13 -11.65 7.64
N SER A 143 9.88 -10.66 7.16
CA SER A 143 11.12 -10.91 6.44
C SER A 143 12.13 -11.50 7.44
N ASN A 144 12.26 -12.83 7.48
CA ASN A 144 13.49 -13.42 7.97
C ASN A 144 14.56 -13.01 6.97
N GLY A 145 15.46 -12.11 7.38
CA GLY A 145 16.52 -11.58 6.53
C GLY A 145 17.27 -12.73 5.87
N HIS A 146 17.29 -12.71 4.53
CA HIS A 146 18.33 -13.34 3.75
C HIS A 146 19.40 -12.29 3.45
#